data_AF-A0A257HKB8-F1
#
_entry.id   AF-A0A257HKB8-F1
#
_cell.length_a   1.000
_cell.length_b   1.000
_cell.length_c   1.000
_cell.angle_alpha   90.00
_cell.angle_beta   90.00
_cell.angle_gamma   90.00
#
_symmetry.space_group_name_H-M   'P 1'
#
loop_
_entity.id
_entity.type
_entity.pdbx_description
1 polymer ?
#
loop_
_entity_poly.entity_id
_entity_poly.type
_entity_poly.pdbx_seq_one_letter_code
_entity_poly.pdbx_strand_id
1 'polypeptide(L)'
;MFALLCGCTQATGPWPDVAPEQYRISLTRNGCLGTCPDYKVTIEGNGRVTFVGREFVNFVGTRIYTVPKAEVSALIRDIKRYDILKAEDNYGAPVDAPVCAINIDAGAHRKDVLSVCGNPPDVPSGVIKLQARIDEAARTAQFNLTPHLMEQAKLLAGRFVIKLERTECYGTCPSYSVSVNQDGDVEFIGKKYVNFIGTKRYTIQKNDAVALARDFMRLRDEGVKKEYFNQVTDMPTYRISMSANNVTHTIVDYDGYQVGMPTSVSELQIRIDDVTRSVQFLNGRPFEVPTGQRCCSRQPMDVTVVK
;
A
#
# COMPACT_ATOMS: atom_id res chain seq x y z
N MET A 1 0.90 -60.96 -19.26
CA MET A 1 1.00 -59.52 -19.62
C MET A 1 0.46 -58.74 -18.43
N PHE A 2 1.32 -58.41 -17.45
CA PHE A 2 0.93 -57.69 -16.24
C PHE A 2 1.00 -56.19 -16.50
N ALA A 3 -0.15 -55.52 -16.48
CA ALA A 3 -0.23 -54.07 -16.52
C ALA A 3 0.10 -53.50 -15.13
N LEU A 4 1.23 -52.81 -15.02
CA LEU A 4 1.52 -51.96 -13.86
C LEU A 4 0.65 -50.69 -13.98
N LEU A 5 -0.35 -50.57 -13.11
CA LEU A 5 -1.03 -49.31 -12.84
C LEU A 5 -0.14 -48.51 -11.87
N CYS A 6 0.54 -47.49 -12.41
CA CYS A 6 1.26 -46.50 -11.62
C CYS A 6 0.24 -45.50 -11.06
N GLY A 7 -0.24 -45.72 -9.84
CA GLY A 7 -1.07 -44.76 -9.12
C GLY A 7 -0.21 -43.61 -8.61
N CYS A 8 -0.54 -42.37 -8.97
CA CYS A 8 0.01 -41.18 -8.32
C CYS A 8 -0.52 -41.09 -6.88
N THR A 9 0.29 -41.51 -5.92
CA THR A 9 0.01 -41.31 -4.49
C THR A 9 0.11 -39.82 -4.18
N GLN A 10 -1.02 -39.16 -3.88
CA GLN A 10 -0.98 -37.83 -3.29
C GLN A 10 -0.43 -37.97 -1.86
N ALA A 11 0.69 -37.31 -1.58
CA ALA A 11 1.34 -37.37 -0.29
C ALA A 11 0.57 -36.53 0.75
N THR A 12 -0.39 -37.14 1.43
CA THR A 12 -1.11 -36.56 2.58
C THR A 12 -0.32 -36.74 3.89
N GLY A 13 0.94 -36.30 3.91
CA GLY A 13 1.83 -36.36 5.06
C GLY A 13 2.05 -35.01 5.76
N PRO A 14 2.61 -34.98 6.98
CA PRO A 14 3.07 -33.74 7.62
C PRO A 14 4.12 -33.05 6.75
N TRP A 15 4.35 -31.74 6.97
CA TRP A 15 5.34 -30.99 6.20
C TRP A 15 6.70 -31.71 6.23
N PRO A 16 7.34 -31.97 5.08
CA PRO A 16 8.60 -32.69 5.04
C PRO A 16 9.66 -31.94 5.85
N ASP A 17 10.34 -32.67 6.73
CA ASP A 17 11.48 -32.14 7.48
C ASP A 17 12.74 -32.29 6.64
N VAL A 18 12.85 -31.44 5.61
CA VAL A 18 13.99 -31.39 4.70
C VAL A 18 14.81 -30.12 4.95
N ALA A 19 16.10 -30.20 4.63
CA ALA A 19 16.99 -29.05 4.72
C ALA A 19 16.47 -27.88 3.84
N PRO A 20 16.66 -26.61 4.27
CA PRO A 20 16.21 -25.44 3.50
C PRO A 20 16.65 -25.47 2.04
N GLU A 21 17.85 -25.98 1.74
CA GLU A 21 18.43 -26.11 0.40
C GLU A 21 17.62 -26.99 -0.56
N GLN A 22 16.78 -27.88 -0.03
CA GLN A 22 15.91 -28.75 -0.82
C GLN A 22 14.58 -28.09 -1.18
N TYR A 23 14.36 -26.84 -0.74
CA TYR A 23 13.17 -26.09 -1.11
C TYR A 23 13.34 -25.37 -2.44
N ARG A 24 12.30 -25.41 -3.26
CA ARG A 24 12.09 -24.51 -4.39
C ARG A 24 10.67 -23.94 -4.30
N ILE A 25 10.56 -22.64 -4.13
CA ILE A 25 9.29 -21.95 -3.92
C ILE A 25 9.07 -21.02 -5.11
N SER A 26 7.97 -21.21 -5.84
CA SER A 26 7.61 -20.38 -6.99
C SER A 26 6.28 -19.69 -6.79
N LEU A 27 6.18 -18.46 -7.27
CA LEU A 27 4.94 -17.73 -7.49
C LEU A 27 4.85 -17.36 -8.97
N THR A 28 3.77 -17.76 -9.61
CA THR A 28 3.40 -17.31 -10.95
C THR A 28 2.20 -16.39 -10.82
N ARG A 29 2.30 -15.19 -11.37
CA ARG A 29 1.16 -14.29 -11.59
C ARG A 29 0.89 -14.27 -13.08
N ASN A 30 -0.30 -14.66 -13.47
CA ASN A 30 -0.75 -14.58 -14.86
C ASN A 30 -1.39 -13.22 -15.11
N GLY A 31 -1.19 -12.68 -16.30
CA GLY A 31 -1.88 -11.48 -16.76
C GLY A 31 -3.41 -11.61 -16.72
N CYS A 32 -4.09 -10.48 -16.88
CA CYS A 32 -5.54 -10.37 -16.99
C CYS A 32 -5.89 -9.53 -18.22
N LEU A 33 -7.18 -9.41 -18.57
CA LEU A 33 -7.62 -8.40 -19.53
C LEU A 33 -7.39 -6.99 -18.96
N GLY A 34 -6.24 -6.40 -19.28
CA GLY A 34 -5.83 -5.11 -18.75
C GLY A 34 -4.31 -5.05 -18.56
N THR A 35 -3.87 -4.46 -17.44
CA THR A 35 -2.45 -4.21 -17.15
C THR A 35 -1.95 -5.01 -15.95
N CYS A 36 -2.57 -6.15 -15.65
CA CYS A 36 -2.11 -7.02 -14.57
C CYS A 36 -0.72 -7.56 -14.91
N PRO A 37 0.24 -7.48 -13.99
CA PRO A 37 1.58 -7.95 -14.29
C PRO A 37 1.67 -9.46 -14.48
N ASP A 38 2.39 -9.84 -15.52
CA ASP A 38 2.60 -11.23 -15.91
C ASP A 38 4.07 -11.62 -15.67
N TYR A 39 4.31 -12.44 -14.64
CA TYR A 39 5.66 -12.93 -14.32
C TYR A 39 5.65 -14.25 -13.56
N LYS A 40 6.83 -14.85 -13.47
CA LYS A 40 7.12 -15.97 -12.57
C LYS A 40 8.36 -15.64 -11.76
N VAL A 41 8.33 -15.92 -10.47
CA VAL A 41 9.50 -15.86 -9.61
C VAL A 41 9.69 -17.20 -8.92
N THR A 42 10.94 -17.66 -8.84
CA THR A 42 11.34 -18.91 -8.20
C THR A 42 12.49 -18.63 -7.25
N ILE A 43 12.34 -18.96 -5.97
CA ILE A 43 13.32 -18.86 -4.90
C ILE A 43 13.79 -20.27 -4.56
N GLU A 44 15.08 -20.53 -4.72
CA GLU A 44 15.74 -21.76 -4.24
C GLU A 44 16.18 -21.61 -2.78
N GLY A 45 16.24 -22.71 -2.06
CA GLY A 45 16.65 -22.80 -0.65
C GLY A 45 18.01 -22.17 -0.33
N ASN A 46 18.91 -22.18 -1.31
CA ASN A 46 20.24 -21.58 -1.20
C ASN A 46 20.24 -20.04 -1.31
N GLY A 47 19.09 -19.41 -1.58
CA GLY A 47 18.94 -17.96 -1.78
C GLY A 47 18.95 -17.52 -3.24
N ARG A 48 19.17 -18.41 -4.21
CA ARG A 48 19.12 -18.06 -5.64
C ARG A 48 17.67 -17.78 -6.04
N VAL A 49 17.45 -16.64 -6.70
CA VAL A 49 16.16 -16.23 -7.23
C VAL A 49 16.25 -16.15 -8.75
N THR A 50 15.26 -16.71 -9.44
CA THR A 50 15.05 -16.56 -10.87
C THR A 50 13.72 -15.85 -11.10
N PHE A 51 13.77 -14.64 -11.64
CA PHE A 51 12.60 -13.86 -12.05
C PHE A 51 12.47 -13.93 -13.57
N VAL A 52 11.27 -14.21 -14.06
CA VAL A 52 10.92 -14.23 -15.48
C VAL A 52 9.72 -13.32 -15.69
N GLY A 53 9.96 -12.10 -16.18
CA GLY A 53 8.91 -11.16 -16.55
C GLY A 53 8.46 -11.36 -17.99
N ARG A 54 7.16 -11.24 -18.25
CA ARG A 54 6.55 -11.44 -19.58
C ARG A 54 5.88 -10.16 -20.08
N GLU A 55 4.80 -9.72 -19.43
CA GLU A 55 4.02 -8.55 -19.83
C GLU A 55 3.63 -7.69 -18.61
N PHE A 56 3.35 -6.40 -18.85
CA PHE A 56 2.95 -5.44 -17.81
C PHE A 56 3.86 -5.40 -16.57
N VAL A 57 5.14 -5.70 -16.81
CA VAL A 57 6.25 -5.62 -15.86
C VAL A 57 7.32 -4.66 -16.40
N ASN A 58 8.12 -4.08 -15.52
CA ASN A 58 9.20 -3.17 -15.93
C ASN A 58 10.41 -3.90 -16.54
N PHE A 59 10.54 -5.19 -16.26
CA PHE A 59 11.61 -6.01 -16.83
C PHE A 59 11.01 -7.24 -17.50
N VAL A 60 10.99 -7.24 -18.82
CA VAL A 60 10.65 -8.41 -19.63
C VAL A 60 11.93 -9.22 -19.88
N GLY A 61 11.87 -10.53 -19.60
CA GLY A 61 13.00 -11.44 -19.71
C GLY A 61 13.35 -12.11 -18.39
N THR A 62 14.51 -12.79 -18.37
CA THR A 62 14.97 -13.58 -17.22
C THR A 62 16.06 -12.85 -16.46
N ARG A 63 15.92 -12.76 -15.14
CA ARG A 63 16.93 -12.20 -14.23
C ARG A 63 17.21 -13.14 -13.07
N ILE A 64 18.49 -13.36 -12.81
CA ILE A 64 18.96 -14.23 -11.74
C ILE A 64 19.75 -13.39 -10.74
N TYR A 65 19.44 -13.54 -9.46
CA TYR A 65 20.10 -12.84 -8.36
C TYR A 65 20.01 -13.69 -7.09
N THR A 66 20.52 -13.16 -5.97
CA THR A 66 20.49 -13.84 -4.70
C THR A 66 19.82 -12.98 -3.63
N VAL A 67 19.19 -13.64 -2.67
CA VAL A 67 18.65 -13.06 -1.44
C VAL A 67 19.24 -13.78 -0.23
N PRO A 68 19.31 -13.16 0.95
CA PRO A 68 19.84 -13.79 2.14
C PRO A 68 19.11 -15.10 2.49
N LYS A 69 19.87 -16.17 2.78
CA LYS A 69 19.30 -17.47 3.20
C LYS A 69 18.36 -17.36 4.42
N ALA A 70 18.60 -16.38 5.28
CA ALA A 70 17.74 -16.09 6.44
C ALA A 70 16.31 -15.66 6.01
N GLU A 71 16.17 -14.92 4.91
CA GLU A 71 14.87 -14.54 4.34
C GLU A 71 14.15 -15.77 3.78
N VAL A 72 14.86 -16.65 3.06
CA VAL A 72 14.30 -17.92 2.56
C VAL A 72 13.86 -18.82 3.71
N SER A 73 14.66 -18.91 4.77
CA SER A 73 14.32 -19.66 5.98
C SER A 73 13.09 -19.09 6.70
N ALA A 74 12.92 -17.77 6.71
CA ALA A 74 11.71 -17.12 7.22
C ALA A 74 10.48 -17.46 6.38
N LEU A 75 10.61 -17.44 5.05
CA LEU A 75 9.55 -17.84 4.13
C LEU A 75 9.13 -19.30 4.34
N ILE A 76 10.07 -20.22 4.55
CA ILE A 76 9.78 -21.64 4.86
C ILE A 76 9.00 -21.77 6.19
N ARG A 77 9.33 -20.95 7.20
CA ARG A 77 8.55 -20.91 8.45
C ARG A 77 7.14 -20.36 8.22
N ASP A 78 6.99 -19.36 7.36
CA ASP A 78 5.69 -18.79 7.02
C ASP A 78 4.80 -19.83 6.31
N ILE A 79 5.35 -20.62 5.40
CA ILE A 79 4.65 -21.74 4.74
C ILE A 79 4.04 -22.72 5.77
N LYS A 80 4.83 -23.10 6.79
CA LYS A 80 4.37 -23.97 7.88
C LYS A 80 3.31 -23.27 8.75
N ARG A 81 3.57 -22.02 9.14
CA ARG A 81 2.68 -21.19 9.99
C ARG A 81 1.32 -20.94 9.33
N TYR A 82 1.29 -20.81 8.01
CA TYR A 82 0.07 -20.55 7.25
C TYR A 82 -0.67 -21.82 6.82
N ASP A 83 -0.24 -23.00 7.28
CA ASP A 83 -0.89 -24.29 7.03
C ASP A 83 -1.09 -24.60 5.53
N ILE A 84 -0.13 -24.18 4.69
CA ILE A 84 -0.29 -24.20 3.22
C ILE A 84 -0.49 -25.60 2.64
N LEU A 85 -0.01 -26.65 3.33
CA LEU A 85 -0.20 -28.04 2.91
C LEU A 85 -1.67 -28.46 2.96
N LYS A 86 -2.44 -27.86 3.87
CA LYS A 86 -3.88 -28.09 4.04
C LYS A 86 -4.73 -27.23 3.10
N ALA A 87 -4.13 -26.24 2.43
CA ALA A 87 -4.86 -25.49 1.41
C ALA A 87 -5.30 -26.44 0.29
N GLU A 88 -6.40 -26.13 -0.37
CA GLU A 88 -6.82 -26.83 -1.57
C GLU A 88 -5.85 -26.53 -2.71
N ASP A 89 -5.73 -27.48 -3.64
CA ASP A 89 -4.84 -27.30 -4.78
C ASP A 89 -5.39 -26.28 -5.79
N ASN A 90 -6.70 -26.02 -5.78
CA ASN A 90 -7.35 -25.09 -6.69
C ASN A 90 -8.61 -24.46 -6.08
N TYR A 91 -8.60 -23.13 -5.91
CA TYR A 91 -9.72 -22.34 -5.41
C TYR A 91 -10.62 -21.76 -6.52
N GLY A 92 -10.37 -22.14 -7.77
CA GLY A 92 -11.06 -21.60 -8.94
C GLY A 92 -10.66 -20.15 -9.25
N ALA A 93 -11.02 -19.71 -10.46
CA ALA A 93 -10.91 -18.34 -10.89
C ALA A 93 -11.96 -18.03 -11.97
N PRO A 94 -12.65 -16.88 -11.90
CA PRO A 94 -13.38 -16.35 -13.04
C PRO A 94 -12.48 -16.18 -14.27
N VAL A 95 -13.05 -16.23 -15.47
CA VAL A 95 -12.32 -16.21 -16.77
C VAL A 95 -11.35 -15.03 -16.91
N ASP A 96 -11.67 -13.88 -16.30
CA ASP A 96 -10.87 -12.65 -16.42
C ASP A 96 -10.14 -12.25 -15.13
N ALA A 97 -10.18 -13.11 -14.10
CA ALA A 97 -9.52 -12.81 -12.84
C ALA A 97 -7.99 -13.03 -12.95
N PRO A 98 -7.16 -12.16 -12.34
CA PRO A 98 -5.73 -12.40 -12.28
C PRO A 98 -5.47 -13.68 -11.48
N VAL A 99 -4.86 -14.68 -12.11
CA VAL A 99 -4.61 -15.99 -11.48
C VAL A 99 -3.19 -16.05 -10.91
N CYS A 100 -3.09 -16.50 -9.66
CA CYS A 100 -1.86 -16.72 -8.93
C CYS A 100 -1.67 -18.22 -8.69
N ALA A 101 -0.50 -18.75 -9.05
CA ALA A 101 -0.12 -20.13 -8.78
C ALA A 101 1.12 -20.16 -7.87
N ILE A 102 1.00 -20.83 -6.72
CA ILE A 102 2.13 -21.15 -5.85
C ILE A 102 2.54 -22.59 -6.13
N ASN A 103 3.84 -22.83 -6.35
CA ASN A 103 4.41 -24.17 -6.44
C ASN A 103 5.53 -24.29 -5.41
N ILE A 104 5.46 -25.30 -4.53
CA ILE A 104 6.47 -25.55 -3.51
C ILE A 104 6.97 -26.98 -3.67
N ASP A 105 8.24 -27.12 -4.05
CA ASP A 105 8.96 -28.38 -3.95
C ASP A 105 9.76 -28.38 -2.63
N ALA A 106 9.72 -29.49 -1.91
CA ALA A 106 10.48 -29.71 -0.68
C ALA A 106 10.99 -31.17 -0.67
N GLY A 107 12.20 -31.38 -1.19
CA GLY A 107 12.72 -32.72 -1.45
C GLY A 107 11.84 -33.46 -2.47
N ALA A 108 11.28 -34.62 -2.08
CA ALA A 108 10.38 -35.40 -2.93
C ALA A 108 8.90 -34.94 -2.86
N HIS A 109 8.57 -34.04 -1.94
CA HIS A 109 7.20 -33.55 -1.78
C HIS A 109 6.96 -32.31 -2.63
N ARG A 110 5.76 -32.21 -3.18
CA ARG A 110 5.31 -31.08 -3.96
C ARG A 110 3.92 -30.62 -3.52
N LYS A 111 3.73 -29.30 -3.45
CA LYS A 111 2.43 -28.66 -3.21
C LYS A 111 2.20 -27.60 -4.28
N ASP A 112 1.05 -27.65 -4.92
CA ASP A 112 0.59 -26.66 -5.87
C ASP A 112 -0.69 -26.01 -5.33
N VAL A 113 -0.82 -24.69 -5.45
CA VAL A 113 -2.03 -23.95 -5.07
C VAL A 113 -2.35 -22.93 -6.14
N LEU A 114 -3.49 -23.11 -6.81
CA LEU A 114 -4.05 -22.18 -7.78
C LEU A 114 -5.16 -21.35 -7.13
N SER A 115 -5.10 -20.02 -7.28
CA SER A 115 -6.08 -19.11 -6.68
C SER A 115 -6.17 -17.80 -7.46
N VAL A 116 -7.25 -17.05 -7.28
CA VAL A 116 -7.32 -15.65 -7.71
C VAL A 116 -6.31 -14.82 -6.89
N CYS A 117 -5.52 -14.00 -7.56
CA CYS A 117 -4.62 -13.03 -6.93
C CYS A 117 -5.40 -11.98 -6.14
N GLY A 118 -4.81 -11.46 -5.05
CA GLY A 118 -5.41 -10.39 -4.25
C GLY A 118 -6.09 -10.93 -3.00
N ASN A 119 -7.30 -10.45 -2.68
CA ASN A 119 -8.03 -10.84 -1.46
C ASN A 119 -9.44 -11.35 -1.77
N PRO A 120 -9.59 -12.45 -2.53
CA PRO A 120 -10.89 -13.06 -2.77
C PRO A 120 -11.43 -13.73 -1.47
N PRO A 121 -12.76 -13.76 -1.26
CA PRO A 121 -13.36 -14.25 -0.02
C PRO A 121 -13.14 -15.75 0.22
N ASP A 122 -13.02 -16.55 -0.85
CA ASP A 122 -12.97 -18.01 -0.77
C ASP A 122 -11.55 -18.58 -0.66
N VAL A 123 -10.52 -17.73 -0.74
CA VAL A 123 -9.12 -18.16 -0.61
C VAL A 123 -8.66 -17.95 0.83
N PRO A 124 -8.09 -18.97 1.50
CA PRO A 124 -7.60 -18.82 2.85
C PRO A 124 -6.55 -17.71 2.98
N SER A 125 -6.68 -16.89 4.03
CA SER A 125 -5.74 -15.78 4.27
C SER A 125 -4.27 -16.21 4.33
N GLY A 126 -3.98 -17.46 4.69
CA GLY A 126 -2.63 -18.03 4.65
C GLY A 126 -2.03 -18.07 3.24
N VAL A 127 -2.82 -18.45 2.24
CA VAL A 127 -2.42 -18.48 0.82
C VAL A 127 -2.13 -17.06 0.34
N ILE A 128 -3.03 -16.12 0.63
CA ILE A 128 -2.89 -14.70 0.26
C ILE A 128 -1.64 -14.08 0.90
N LYS A 129 -1.44 -14.33 2.21
CA LYS A 129 -0.23 -13.89 2.93
C LYS A 129 1.01 -14.51 2.31
N LEU A 130 1.00 -15.80 1.96
CA LEU A 130 2.15 -16.44 1.35
C LEU A 130 2.51 -15.81 0.00
N GLN A 131 1.54 -15.51 -0.87
CA GLN A 131 1.80 -14.83 -2.14
C GLN A 131 2.57 -13.52 -1.91
N ALA A 132 2.08 -12.68 -0.98
CA ALA A 132 2.75 -11.42 -0.64
C ALA A 132 4.16 -11.63 -0.06
N ARG A 133 4.35 -12.67 0.76
CA ARG A 133 5.65 -13.01 1.36
C ARG A 133 6.66 -13.54 0.33
N ILE A 134 6.22 -14.27 -0.69
CA ILE A 134 7.09 -14.68 -1.80
C ILE A 134 7.55 -13.45 -2.57
N ASP A 135 6.65 -12.52 -2.89
CA ASP A 135 6.99 -11.27 -3.58
C ASP A 135 7.95 -10.38 -2.77
N GLU A 136 7.73 -10.26 -1.46
CA GLU A 136 8.61 -9.53 -0.55
C GLU A 136 10.00 -10.17 -0.50
N ALA A 137 10.07 -11.49 -0.25
CA ALA A 137 11.33 -12.22 -0.13
C ALA A 137 12.13 -12.23 -1.44
N ALA A 138 11.44 -12.33 -2.58
CA ALA A 138 12.09 -12.20 -3.88
C ALA A 138 12.34 -10.75 -4.31
N ARG A 139 11.82 -9.75 -3.59
CA ARG A 139 11.97 -8.33 -3.96
C ARG A 139 11.44 -8.06 -5.37
N THR A 140 10.31 -8.67 -5.74
CA THR A 140 9.73 -8.57 -7.09
C THR A 140 9.25 -7.15 -7.43
N ALA A 141 8.99 -6.32 -6.43
CA ALA A 141 8.62 -4.91 -6.61
C ALA A 141 9.58 -4.15 -7.55
N GLN A 142 10.88 -4.43 -7.51
CA GLN A 142 11.83 -3.76 -8.41
C GLN A 142 11.62 -4.08 -9.92
N PHE A 143 10.89 -5.16 -10.23
CA PHE A 143 10.57 -5.60 -11.60
C PHE A 143 9.09 -5.46 -11.94
N ASN A 144 8.23 -5.33 -10.92
CA ASN A 144 6.77 -5.40 -11.04
C ASN A 144 6.06 -4.04 -10.85
N LEU A 145 6.81 -2.95 -10.72
CA LEU A 145 6.25 -1.60 -10.68
C LEU A 145 6.06 -1.09 -12.11
N THR A 146 4.91 -0.51 -12.43
CA THR A 146 4.79 0.31 -13.64
C THR A 146 5.78 1.49 -13.56
N PRO A 147 6.22 2.07 -14.69
CA PRO A 147 7.11 3.24 -14.68
C PRO A 147 6.58 4.39 -13.79
N HIS A 148 5.26 4.55 -13.77
CA HIS A 148 4.56 5.50 -12.91
C HIS A 148 4.71 5.18 -11.41
N LEU A 149 4.50 3.91 -11.01
CA LEU A 149 4.69 3.47 -9.62
C LEU A 149 6.16 3.53 -9.18
N MET A 150 7.11 3.41 -10.09
CA MET A 150 8.54 3.63 -9.78
C MET A 150 8.85 5.11 -9.52
N GLU A 151 8.32 6.02 -10.34
CA GLU A 151 8.50 7.45 -10.09
C GLU A 151 7.87 7.83 -8.74
N GLN A 152 6.70 7.29 -8.42
CA GLN A 152 6.09 7.44 -7.10
C GLN A 152 6.94 6.84 -5.98
N ALA A 153 7.49 5.63 -6.15
CA ALA A 153 8.37 5.02 -5.16
C ALA A 153 9.65 5.83 -4.95
N LYS A 154 10.21 6.41 -6.01
CA LYS A 154 11.37 7.31 -5.97
C LYS A 154 11.04 8.62 -5.27
N LEU A 155 9.87 9.20 -5.54
CA LEU A 155 9.36 10.39 -4.84
C LEU A 155 9.17 10.12 -3.34
N LEU A 156 8.60 8.97 -2.97
CA LEU A 156 8.40 8.57 -1.58
C LEU A 156 9.71 8.21 -0.85
N ALA A 157 10.71 7.69 -1.58
CA ALA A 157 12.04 7.45 -1.04
C ALA A 157 12.90 8.72 -0.98
N GLY A 158 12.50 9.77 -1.71
CA GLY A 158 13.17 11.06 -1.77
C GLY A 158 12.71 12.04 -0.71
N ARG A 159 13.17 13.29 -0.83
CA ARG A 159 12.70 14.39 0.02
C ARG A 159 11.36 14.89 -0.49
N PHE A 160 10.38 14.92 0.40
CA PHE A 160 9.07 15.48 0.12
C PHE A 160 8.52 16.26 1.31
N VAL A 161 7.60 17.19 1.03
CA VAL A 161 6.82 17.90 2.04
C VAL A 161 5.35 17.89 1.60
N ILE A 162 4.47 17.41 2.48
CA ILE A 162 3.02 17.57 2.35
C ILE A 162 2.61 18.78 3.17
N LYS A 163 1.79 19.67 2.62
CA LYS A 163 1.26 20.85 3.31
C LYS A 163 -0.23 20.97 3.09
N LEU A 164 -0.95 21.32 4.14
CA LEU A 164 -2.33 21.78 4.13
C LEU A 164 -2.38 23.22 4.64
N GLU A 165 -3.07 24.08 3.93
CA GLU A 165 -3.31 25.48 4.31
C GLU A 165 -4.80 25.78 4.25
N ARG A 166 -5.31 26.43 5.30
CA ARG A 166 -6.69 26.91 5.40
C ARG A 166 -6.73 28.41 5.64
N THR A 167 -7.52 29.11 4.85
CA THR A 167 -7.73 30.56 5.00
C THR A 167 -8.93 30.87 5.90
N GLU A 168 -9.05 32.13 6.29
CA GLU A 168 -10.21 32.65 7.01
C GLU A 168 -11.45 32.75 6.10
N CYS A 169 -12.60 32.94 6.75
CA CYS A 169 -13.87 33.42 6.23
C CYS A 169 -14.30 34.63 7.11
N TYR A 170 -15.45 35.25 6.85
CA TYR A 170 -16.03 36.34 7.64
C TYR A 170 -16.50 35.89 9.03
N GLY A 171 -16.74 34.58 9.21
CA GLY A 171 -17.02 33.97 10.50
C GLY A 171 -15.76 33.54 11.25
N THR A 172 -15.86 32.42 11.97
CA THR A 172 -14.81 31.88 12.84
C THR A 172 -14.05 30.72 12.20
N CYS A 173 -13.87 30.72 10.87
CA CYS A 173 -13.13 29.66 10.18
C CYS A 173 -11.67 29.65 10.62
N PRO A 174 -11.14 28.53 11.17
CA PRO A 174 -9.76 28.43 11.60
C PRO A 174 -8.80 28.67 10.43
N SER A 175 -7.89 29.65 10.58
CA SER A 175 -6.82 29.91 9.62
C SER A 175 -5.48 29.41 10.15
N TYR A 176 -4.86 28.49 9.41
CA TYR A 176 -3.58 27.89 9.75
C TYR A 176 -2.93 27.21 8.55
N SER A 177 -1.69 26.76 8.72
CA SER A 177 -1.08 25.77 7.85
C SER A 177 -0.40 24.68 8.66
N VAL A 178 -0.40 23.46 8.16
CA VAL A 178 0.37 22.34 8.70
C VAL A 178 1.16 21.70 7.58
N SER A 179 2.45 21.45 7.80
CA SER A 179 3.29 20.71 6.86
C SER A 179 4.00 19.55 7.56
N VAL A 180 4.29 18.49 6.81
CA VAL A 180 5.08 17.35 7.27
C VAL A 180 6.07 16.91 6.20
N ASN A 181 7.33 16.67 6.58
CA ASN A 181 8.39 16.22 5.67
C ASN A 181 8.53 14.67 5.65
N GLN A 182 9.44 14.16 4.81
CA GLN A 182 9.69 12.71 4.67
C GLN A 182 10.20 12.00 5.94
N ASP A 183 10.70 12.75 6.92
CA ASP A 183 11.23 12.23 8.18
C ASP A 183 10.18 12.28 9.30
N GLY A 184 9.01 12.88 9.03
CA GLY A 184 7.93 13.03 9.98
C GLY A 184 8.00 14.31 10.81
N ASP A 185 8.88 15.26 10.47
CA ASP A 185 8.90 16.57 11.12
C ASP A 185 7.70 17.39 10.66
N VAL A 186 6.91 17.84 11.63
CA VAL A 186 5.71 18.63 11.42
C VAL A 186 5.94 20.08 11.82
N GLU A 187 5.50 21.02 10.99
CA GLU A 187 5.40 22.44 11.33
C GLU A 187 3.94 22.90 11.22
N PHE A 188 3.35 23.30 12.34
CA PHE A 188 2.04 23.92 12.42
C PHE A 188 2.19 25.43 12.62
N ILE A 189 1.48 26.24 11.82
CA ILE A 189 1.45 27.69 11.92
C ILE A 189 -0.02 28.11 12.05
N GLY A 190 -0.44 28.43 13.28
CA GLY A 190 -1.77 28.96 13.56
C GLY A 190 -1.83 30.47 13.38
N LYS A 191 -2.91 30.98 12.75
CA LYS A 191 -3.08 32.42 12.46
C LYS A 191 -4.27 33.02 13.21
N LYS A 192 -5.50 32.57 12.92
CA LYS A 192 -6.75 33.11 13.50
C LYS A 192 -7.75 31.99 13.79
N TYR A 193 -8.65 32.21 14.75
CA TYR A 193 -9.71 31.27 15.14
C TYR A 193 -9.20 29.84 15.44
N VAL A 194 -8.02 29.77 16.04
CA VAL A 194 -7.34 28.56 16.49
C VAL A 194 -7.02 28.69 17.98
N ASN A 195 -6.84 27.56 18.67
CA ASN A 195 -6.48 27.52 20.09
C ASN A 195 -5.00 27.87 20.32
N PHE A 196 -4.16 27.73 19.28
CA PHE A 196 -2.76 28.12 19.33
C PHE A 196 -2.39 28.99 18.13
N ILE A 197 -1.94 30.22 18.39
CA ILE A 197 -1.44 31.17 17.39
C ILE A 197 0.08 31.15 17.41
N GLY A 198 0.71 31.11 16.23
CA GLY A 198 2.15 31.05 16.05
C GLY A 198 2.62 29.69 15.54
N THR A 199 3.93 29.42 15.64
CA THR A 199 4.57 28.22 15.10
C THR A 199 4.80 27.15 16.18
N LYS A 200 4.42 25.90 15.87
CA LYS A 200 4.74 24.70 16.65
C LYS A 200 5.45 23.68 15.77
N ARG A 201 6.47 23.04 16.33
CA ARG A 201 7.20 21.95 15.68
C ARG A 201 7.16 20.71 16.56
N TYR A 202 6.91 19.57 15.96
CA TYR A 202 6.82 18.26 16.61
C TYR A 202 6.98 17.16 15.56
N THR A 203 6.99 15.91 15.96
CA THR A 203 7.19 14.77 15.05
C THR A 203 6.03 13.80 15.07
N ILE A 204 5.84 13.11 13.94
CA ILE A 204 4.97 11.94 13.78
C ILE A 204 5.79 10.76 13.26
N GLN A 205 5.17 9.58 13.12
CA GLN A 205 5.87 8.44 12.55
C GLN A 205 6.16 8.68 11.07
N LYS A 206 7.38 8.37 10.62
CA LYS A 206 7.78 8.45 9.22
C LYS A 206 6.79 7.72 8.28
N ASN A 207 6.30 6.56 8.70
CA ASN A 207 5.34 5.79 7.92
C ASN A 207 4.01 6.52 7.71
N ASP A 208 3.61 7.37 8.65
CA ASP A 208 2.40 8.18 8.53
C ASP A 208 2.59 9.31 7.51
N ALA A 209 3.75 9.97 7.52
CA ALA A 209 4.11 10.98 6.51
C ALA A 209 4.16 10.37 5.09
N VAL A 210 4.77 9.18 4.95
CA VAL A 210 4.79 8.43 3.68
C VAL A 210 3.37 8.03 3.23
N ALA A 211 2.48 7.68 4.17
CA ALA A 211 1.10 7.36 3.85
C ALA A 211 0.33 8.59 3.31
N LEU A 212 0.53 9.78 3.88
CA LEU A 212 -0.06 11.02 3.35
C LEU A 212 0.44 11.35 1.94
N ALA A 213 1.74 11.16 1.69
CA ALA A 213 2.30 11.35 0.36
C ALA A 213 1.72 10.37 -0.67
N ARG A 214 1.49 9.11 -0.28
CA ARG A 214 0.81 8.12 -1.13
C ARG A 214 -0.62 8.54 -1.47
N ASP A 215 -1.37 9.04 -0.49
CA ASP A 215 -2.74 9.50 -0.73
C ASP A 215 -2.79 10.70 -1.67
N PHE A 216 -1.85 11.64 -1.54
CA PHE A 216 -1.74 12.76 -2.47
C PHE A 216 -1.45 12.31 -3.89
N MET A 217 -0.55 11.33 -4.08
CA MET A 217 -0.25 10.77 -5.39
C MET A 217 -1.45 10.03 -5.98
N ARG A 218 -2.24 9.31 -5.16
CA ARG A 218 -3.49 8.69 -5.61
C ARG A 218 -4.46 9.72 -6.20
N LEU A 219 -4.61 10.90 -5.58
CA LEU A 219 -5.44 11.96 -6.15
C LEU A 219 -4.94 12.41 -7.53
N ARG A 220 -3.62 12.49 -7.73
CA ARG A 220 -3.06 12.83 -9.04
C ARG A 220 -3.37 11.77 -10.09
N ASP A 221 -3.34 10.51 -9.71
CA ASP A 221 -3.63 9.38 -10.59
C ASP A 221 -5.12 9.30 -10.95
N GLU A 222 -5.99 9.73 -10.03
CA GLU A 222 -7.42 9.93 -10.26
C GLU A 222 -7.72 11.10 -11.20
N GLY A 223 -6.71 11.90 -11.57
CA GLY A 223 -6.87 13.02 -12.49
C GLY A 223 -7.63 14.19 -11.87
N VAL A 224 -7.55 14.39 -10.55
CA VAL A 224 -8.20 15.54 -9.89
C VAL A 224 -7.71 16.86 -10.50
N LYS A 225 -8.62 17.83 -10.62
CA LYS A 225 -8.29 19.16 -11.13
C LYS A 225 -7.37 19.88 -10.15
N LYS A 226 -6.58 20.81 -10.67
CA LYS A 226 -5.73 21.69 -9.85
C LYS A 226 -6.55 22.65 -8.97
N GLU A 227 -7.77 22.96 -9.39
CA GLU A 227 -8.63 23.93 -8.71
C GLU A 227 -10.10 23.57 -8.88
N TYR A 228 -10.83 23.71 -7.77
CA TYR A 228 -12.28 23.64 -7.67
C TYR A 228 -12.75 24.93 -7.00
N PHE A 229 -13.37 25.80 -7.80
CA PHE A 229 -13.75 27.13 -7.37
C PHE A 229 -15.25 27.34 -7.60
N ASN A 230 -16.00 27.53 -6.53
CA ASN A 230 -17.39 27.95 -6.59
C ASN A 230 -17.50 29.49 -6.59
N GLN A 231 -18.45 30.05 -7.34
CA GLN A 231 -18.66 31.51 -7.41
C GLN A 231 -19.52 32.02 -6.24
N VAL A 232 -19.13 31.66 -5.02
CA VAL A 232 -19.73 32.13 -3.76
C VAL A 232 -18.78 33.05 -3.03
N THR A 233 -19.31 33.85 -2.11
CA THR A 233 -18.48 34.66 -1.22
C THR A 233 -18.38 33.98 0.14
N ASP A 234 -17.41 34.40 0.94
CA ASP A 234 -17.33 34.03 2.35
C ASP A 234 -17.07 32.54 2.66
N MET A 235 -16.35 31.85 1.76
CA MET A 235 -15.89 30.48 2.02
C MET A 235 -14.39 30.45 2.29
N PRO A 236 -13.90 29.58 3.20
CA PRO A 236 -12.46 29.39 3.34
C PRO A 236 -11.91 28.69 2.10
N THR A 237 -10.68 29.03 1.73
CA THR A 237 -9.91 28.27 0.73
C THR A 237 -9.04 27.25 1.44
N TYR A 238 -9.10 26.00 1.00
CA TYR A 238 -8.19 24.94 1.39
C TYR A 238 -7.20 24.66 0.27
N ARG A 239 -5.92 24.56 0.62
CA ARG A 239 -4.85 24.20 -0.32
C ARG A 239 -4.10 23.02 0.23
N ILE A 240 -4.13 21.90 -0.49
CA ILE A 240 -3.23 20.78 -0.24
C ILE A 240 -2.13 20.80 -1.28
N SER A 241 -0.90 20.60 -0.85
CA SER A 241 0.24 20.55 -1.76
C SER A 241 1.25 19.48 -1.36
N MET A 242 1.89 18.89 -2.36
CA MET A 242 3.05 18.04 -2.20
C MET A 242 4.21 18.65 -2.99
N SER A 243 5.31 18.92 -2.30
CA SER A 243 6.58 19.29 -2.92
C SER A 243 7.54 18.11 -2.86
N ALA A 244 8.09 17.69 -3.99
CA ALA A 244 9.08 16.62 -4.07
C ALA A 244 10.00 16.86 -5.27
N ASN A 245 11.31 16.65 -5.10
CA ASN A 245 12.32 16.91 -6.15
C ASN A 245 12.19 18.32 -6.79
N ASN A 246 11.91 19.35 -5.98
CA ASN A 246 11.67 20.74 -6.40
C ASN A 246 10.44 20.95 -7.30
N VAL A 247 9.59 19.95 -7.46
CA VAL A 247 8.29 20.08 -8.14
C VAL A 247 7.20 20.14 -7.09
N THR A 248 6.35 21.16 -7.16
CA THR A 248 5.21 21.32 -6.24
C THR A 248 3.90 21.16 -7.01
N HIS A 249 3.07 20.24 -6.54
CA HIS A 249 1.69 20.08 -7.00
C HIS A 249 0.75 20.60 -5.93
N THR A 250 -0.26 21.38 -6.33
CA THR A 250 -1.24 21.98 -5.43
C THR A 250 -2.64 21.72 -5.96
N ILE A 251 -3.57 21.38 -5.06
CA ILE A 251 -5.00 21.31 -5.30
C ILE A 251 -5.66 22.39 -4.44
N VAL A 252 -6.45 23.24 -5.09
CA VAL A 252 -7.19 24.35 -4.46
C VAL A 252 -8.66 23.97 -4.37
N ASP A 253 -9.22 24.10 -3.17
CA ASP A 253 -10.62 23.86 -2.84
C ASP A 253 -11.20 25.15 -2.26
N TYR A 254 -12.10 25.78 -3.02
CA TYR A 254 -12.92 26.91 -2.59
C TYR A 254 -14.38 26.52 -2.79
N ASP A 255 -14.97 25.96 -1.72
CA ASP A 255 -16.29 25.34 -1.74
C ASP A 255 -16.45 24.32 -2.89
N GLY A 256 -15.38 23.53 -3.08
CA GLY A 256 -15.19 22.67 -4.25
C GLY A 256 -16.25 21.58 -4.37
N TYR A 257 -16.83 21.13 -3.25
CA TYR A 257 -17.87 20.11 -3.24
C TYR A 257 -19.07 20.52 -4.12
N GLN A 258 -19.45 21.79 -4.10
CA GLN A 258 -20.58 22.32 -4.89
C GLN A 258 -20.31 22.34 -6.39
N VAL A 259 -19.04 22.26 -6.80
CA VAL A 259 -18.61 22.27 -8.21
C VAL A 259 -17.99 20.95 -8.65
N GLY A 260 -18.32 19.86 -7.95
CA GLY A 260 -17.95 18.50 -8.34
C GLY A 260 -16.52 18.10 -7.95
N MET A 261 -15.98 18.65 -6.86
CA MET A 261 -14.75 18.14 -6.28
C MET A 261 -14.95 16.72 -5.72
N PRO A 262 -14.10 15.75 -6.10
CA PRO A 262 -14.16 14.40 -5.54
C PRO A 262 -14.00 14.39 -4.02
N THR A 263 -14.75 13.52 -3.33
CA THR A 263 -14.69 13.38 -1.86
C THR A 263 -13.29 13.00 -1.37
N SER A 264 -12.51 12.31 -2.21
CA SER A 264 -11.12 11.93 -1.92
C SER A 264 -10.22 13.14 -1.61
N VAL A 265 -10.53 14.33 -2.15
CA VAL A 265 -9.81 15.57 -1.83
C VAL A 265 -10.09 16.00 -0.39
N SER A 266 -11.36 16.08 0.03
CA SER A 266 -11.74 16.44 1.41
C SER A 266 -11.29 15.39 2.42
N GLU A 267 -11.36 14.10 2.06
CA GLU A 267 -10.83 13.01 2.89
C GLU A 267 -9.33 13.19 3.16
N LEU A 268 -8.54 13.56 2.16
CA LEU A 268 -7.12 13.83 2.36
C LEU A 268 -6.88 15.07 3.22
N GLN A 269 -7.65 16.13 3.07
CA GLN A 269 -7.56 17.31 3.93
C GLN A 269 -7.79 16.94 5.41
N ILE A 270 -8.83 16.15 5.71
CA ILE A 270 -9.13 15.66 7.07
C ILE A 270 -8.02 14.73 7.55
N ARG A 271 -7.57 13.81 6.71
CA ARG A 271 -6.53 12.85 7.07
C ARG A 271 -5.20 13.52 7.38
N ILE A 272 -4.85 14.60 6.68
CA ILE A 272 -3.67 15.41 7.02
C ILE A 272 -3.82 15.97 8.43
N ASP A 273 -4.97 16.54 8.81
CA ASP A 273 -5.16 17.06 10.17
C ASP A 273 -5.09 15.99 11.25
N ASP A 274 -5.74 14.85 11.03
CA ASP A 274 -5.76 13.75 11.98
C ASP A 274 -4.37 13.15 12.18
N VAL A 275 -3.66 12.88 11.08
CA VAL A 275 -2.32 12.27 11.11
C VAL A 275 -1.30 13.24 11.68
N THR A 276 -1.33 14.50 11.27
CA THR A 276 -0.46 15.55 11.84
C THR A 276 -0.90 15.96 13.23
N ARG A 277 -2.07 15.52 13.73
CA ARG A 277 -2.62 15.93 15.02
C ARG A 277 -2.77 17.45 15.12
N SER A 278 -2.99 18.14 13.99
CA SER A 278 -3.20 19.60 13.97
C SER A 278 -4.46 19.99 14.76
N VAL A 279 -5.44 19.07 14.83
CA VAL A 279 -6.73 19.22 15.54
C VAL A 279 -6.59 19.66 17.00
N GLN A 280 -5.48 19.30 17.66
CA GLN A 280 -5.24 19.71 19.06
C GLN A 280 -5.02 21.22 19.22
N PHE A 281 -4.69 21.92 18.13
CA PHE A 281 -4.46 23.36 18.09
C PHE A 281 -5.67 24.15 17.60
N LEU A 282 -6.79 23.50 17.33
CA LEU A 282 -8.00 24.10 16.76
C LEU A 282 -9.09 24.26 17.83
N ASN A 283 -9.97 25.26 17.64
CA ASN A 283 -11.15 25.48 18.48
C ASN A 283 -12.25 24.47 18.11
N GLY A 284 -12.05 23.19 18.44
CA GLY A 284 -12.94 22.08 18.02
C GLY A 284 -12.52 21.43 16.69
N ARG A 285 -13.22 20.37 16.27
CA ARG A 285 -12.94 19.70 14.99
C ARG A 285 -13.48 20.57 13.84
N PRO A 286 -12.65 20.92 12.83
CA PRO A 286 -13.04 21.87 11.80
C PRO A 286 -14.07 21.33 10.79
N PHE A 287 -14.27 20.00 10.68
CA PHE A 287 -15.26 19.45 9.76
C PHE A 287 -15.61 17.98 10.02
N GLU A 288 -16.87 17.61 9.78
CA GLU A 288 -17.31 16.23 9.50
C GLU A 288 -17.60 16.14 8.00
N VAL A 289 -17.20 15.04 7.34
CA VAL A 289 -17.52 14.82 5.91
C VAL A 289 -19.05 14.89 5.73
N PRO A 290 -19.60 15.53 4.69
CA PRO A 290 -21.06 15.70 4.52
C PRO A 290 -21.85 14.42 4.26
N THR A 291 -21.29 13.23 4.47
CA THR A 291 -21.88 11.95 4.04
C THR A 291 -22.46 11.10 5.17
N GLY A 292 -22.46 11.55 6.43
CA GLY A 292 -23.05 10.74 7.52
C GLY A 292 -22.38 9.36 7.71
N GLN A 293 -21.25 9.09 7.05
CA GLN A 293 -20.44 7.91 7.25
C GLN A 293 -19.23 8.30 8.09
N ARG A 294 -19.28 7.86 9.35
CA ARG A 294 -18.13 7.86 10.26
C ARG A 294 -17.03 7.01 9.62
N CYS A 295 -15.99 7.64 9.09
CA CYS A 295 -14.78 6.93 8.73
C CYS A 295 -14.10 6.43 10.01
N CYS A 296 -14.19 5.11 10.20
CA CYS A 296 -13.36 4.26 11.05
C CYS A 296 -13.29 4.61 12.55
N SER A 297 -14.10 3.89 13.33
CA SER A 297 -13.88 3.65 14.76
C SER A 297 -12.50 3.04 15.01
N ARG A 298 -11.49 3.87 15.27
CA ARG A 298 -10.35 3.49 16.09
C ARG A 298 -10.54 4.13 17.47
N GLN A 299 -10.54 3.27 18.49
CA GLN A 299 -10.62 3.64 19.89
C GLN A 299 -9.57 4.71 20.24
N PRO A 300 -9.84 5.58 21.23
CA PRO A 300 -8.86 6.54 21.70
C PRO A 300 -7.61 5.80 22.18
N MET A 301 -6.47 6.06 21.53
CA MET A 301 -5.17 5.63 22.02
C MET A 301 -4.76 6.59 23.14
N ASP A 302 -4.56 6.04 24.33
CA ASP A 302 -4.13 6.76 25.53
C ASP A 302 -2.90 7.64 25.25
N VAL A 303 -3.07 8.94 25.49
CA VAL A 303 -1.99 9.92 25.47
C VAL A 303 -1.34 9.91 26.84
N THR A 304 -0.22 9.21 26.98
CA THR A 304 0.66 9.40 28.14
C THR A 304 1.41 10.71 27.96
N VAL A 305 0.98 11.76 28.67
CA VAL A 305 1.74 13.01 28.79
C VAL A 305 2.91 12.73 29.74
N VAL A 306 4.13 12.69 29.20
CA VAL A 306 5.33 12.74 30.03
C VAL A 306 5.49 14.19 30.50
N LYS A 307 5.43 14.38 31.83
CA LYS A 307 5.64 15.66 32.51
C LYS A 307 7.07 16.16 32.35
#